data_AF-A0A9W7D876-F1
#
_entry.id   AF-A0A9W7D876-F1
#
_cell.length_a   1.000
_cell.length_b   1.000
_cell.length_c   1.000
_cell.angle_alpha   90.00
_cell.angle_beta   90.00
_cell.angle_gamma   90.00
#
_symmetry.space_group_name_H-M   'P 1'
#
loop_
_entity.id
_entity.type
_entity.pdbx_description
1 polymer ?
#
loop_
_entity_poly.entity_id
_entity_poly.type
_entity_poly.pdbx_seq_one_letter_code
_entity_poly.pdbx_strand_id
1 'polypeptide(L)'
;MLGKNYKIIHNQSNIIYIGSSFNELKGKFAQHKADYKRKHRIPIYEYFEQNGIENFKIVLIKEYEVVDRRHLEVYEQLWINKLKPINKAPVVELLHKECRKQSLKKYYENNKEK
;
A
#
# COMPACT_ATOMS: atom_id res chain seq x y z
N MET A 1 -16.35 9.65 9.16
CA MET A 1 -15.49 10.23 8.09
C MET A 1 -15.62 9.38 6.84
N LEU A 2 -15.69 9.99 5.64
CA LEU A 2 -15.74 9.24 4.39
C LEU A 2 -14.32 8.97 3.87
N GLY A 3 -13.84 7.74 4.05
CA GLY A 3 -12.54 7.27 3.58
C GLY A 3 -12.60 6.64 2.21
N LYS A 4 -11.50 6.71 1.46
CA LYS A 4 -11.35 6.17 0.10
C LYS A 4 -10.21 5.17 0.08
N ASN A 5 -10.47 3.94 -0.36
CA ASN A 5 -9.44 3.00 -0.77
C ASN A 5 -9.26 3.10 -2.28
N TYR A 6 -8.01 3.14 -2.72
CA TYR A 6 -7.66 3.31 -4.12
C TYR A 6 -6.53 2.37 -4.53
N LYS A 7 -6.38 2.22 -5.84
CA LYS A 7 -5.21 1.59 -6.45
C LYS A 7 -4.50 2.57 -7.38
N ILE A 8 -3.18 2.51 -7.39
CA ILE A 8 -2.37 3.05 -8.49
C ILE A 8 -2.01 1.87 -9.37
N ILE A 9 -2.31 1.96 -10.66
CA ILE A 9 -2.07 0.88 -11.62
C ILE A 9 -1.21 1.39 -12.77
N HIS A 10 -0.33 0.51 -13.25
CA HIS A 10 0.35 0.72 -14.53
C HIS A 10 -0.61 0.44 -15.69
N ASN A 11 -0.50 1.22 -16.77
CA ASN A 11 -1.43 1.11 -17.90
C ASN A 11 -1.23 -0.15 -18.74
N GLN A 12 -0.03 -0.75 -18.73
CA GLN A 12 0.35 -1.84 -19.64
C GLN A 12 0.80 -3.13 -18.92
N SER A 13 0.89 -3.13 -17.60
CA SER A 13 1.35 -4.30 -16.83
C SER A 13 0.52 -4.49 -15.56
N ASN A 14 0.77 -5.60 -14.86
CA ASN A 14 0.02 -5.98 -13.67
C ASN A 14 0.55 -5.31 -12.38
N ILE A 15 1.31 -4.21 -12.49
CA ILE A 15 1.78 -3.47 -11.33
C ILE A 15 0.59 -2.75 -10.68
N ILE A 16 0.32 -3.10 -9.42
CA ILE A 16 -0.75 -2.54 -8.61
C ILE A 16 -0.16 -2.12 -7.27
N TYR A 17 -0.45 -0.90 -6.84
CA TYR A 17 -0.23 -0.40 -5.48
C TYR A 17 -1.57 -0.06 -4.84
N ILE A 18 -1.76 -0.41 -3.58
CA ILE A 18 -2.98 -0.12 -2.81
C ILE A 18 -2.67 0.93 -1.76
N GLY A 19 -3.57 1.89 -1.58
CA GLY A 19 -3.50 2.87 -0.51
C GLY A 19 -4.88 3.33 -0.07
N SER A 20 -4.91 4.12 1.00
CA SER A 20 -6.11 4.79 1.49
C SER A 20 -5.90 6.29 1.75
N SER A 21 -6.97 7.06 1.69
CA SER A 21 -6.94 8.51 1.90
C SER A 21 -8.31 9.02 2.34
N PHE A 22 -8.32 10.15 3.06
CA PHE A 22 -9.53 10.96 3.28
C PHE A 22 -9.62 12.11 2.27
N ASN A 23 -8.52 12.42 1.58
CA ASN A 23 -8.46 13.44 0.53
C ASN A 23 -8.99 12.88 -0.80
N GLU A 24 -9.33 13.78 -1.71
CA GLU A 24 -9.66 13.44 -3.10
C GLU A 24 -8.52 12.68 -3.79
N LEU A 25 -8.90 11.76 -4.70
CA LEU A 25 -7.92 10.94 -5.42
C LEU A 25 -6.99 11.77 -6.31
N LYS A 26 -7.51 12.80 -6.98
CA LYS A 26 -6.69 13.71 -7.80
C LYS A 26 -5.61 14.37 -6.96
N GLY A 27 -6.00 14.91 -5.79
CA GLY A 27 -5.05 15.50 -4.83
C GLY A 27 -4.06 14.46 -4.29
N LYS A 28 -4.51 13.24 -3.99
CA LYS A 28 -3.64 12.17 -3.50
C LYS A 28 -2.62 11.71 -4.54
N PHE A 29 -3.00 11.63 -5.81
CA PHE A 29 -2.07 11.27 -6.88
C PHE A 29 -1.08 12.42 -7.17
N ALA A 30 -1.53 13.67 -7.11
CA ALA A 30 -0.64 14.82 -7.18
C ALA A 30 0.40 14.80 -6.04
N GLN A 31 -0.02 14.46 -4.82
CA GLN A 31 0.89 14.26 -3.69
C GLN A 31 1.92 13.16 -3.99
N HIS A 32 1.50 11.99 -4.47
CA HIS A 32 2.44 10.93 -4.86
C HIS A 32 3.47 11.40 -5.89
N LYS A 33 3.05 12.16 -6.90
CA LYS A 33 3.96 12.74 -7.91
C LYS A 33 4.96 13.72 -7.27
N ALA A 34 4.49 14.58 -6.37
CA ALA A 34 5.35 15.53 -5.67
C ALA A 34 6.36 14.83 -4.75
N ASP A 35 5.92 13.82 -4.00
CA ASP A 35 6.78 13.09 -3.07
C ASP A 35 7.81 12.22 -3.80
N TYR A 36 7.43 11.64 -4.94
CA TYR A 36 8.37 10.97 -5.84
C TYR A 36 9.46 11.93 -6.34
N LYS A 37 9.10 13.14 -6.79
CA LYS A 37 10.08 14.18 -7.18
C LYS A 37 11.02 14.58 -6.04
N ARG A 38 10.54 14.56 -4.80
CA ARG A 38 11.33 14.80 -3.58
C ARG A 38 12.17 13.60 -3.14
N LYS A 39 12.19 12.51 -3.93
CA LYS A 39 12.95 11.27 -3.65
C LYS A 39 12.56 10.60 -2.33
N HIS A 40 11.30 10.75 -1.88
CA HIS A 40 10.77 9.86 -0.84
C HIS A 40 10.82 8.41 -1.32
N ARG A 41 10.76 7.45 -0.40
CA ARG A 41 10.81 6.02 -0.75
C ARG A 41 9.53 5.33 -0.30
N ILE A 42 8.70 4.96 -1.27
CA ILE A 42 7.60 4.02 -1.08
C ILE A 42 7.64 2.99 -2.22
N PRO A 43 7.05 1.79 -2.03
CA PRO A 43 7.22 0.68 -2.98
C PRO A 43 6.90 1.00 -4.44
N ILE A 44 5.91 1.85 -4.71
CA ILE A 44 5.50 2.19 -6.09
C ILE A 44 6.48 3.12 -6.82
N TYR A 45 7.34 3.86 -6.11
CA TYR A 45 8.20 4.87 -6.74
C TYR A 45 9.35 4.27 -7.55
N GLU A 46 9.81 3.08 -7.19
CA GLU A 46 10.75 2.33 -8.04
C GLU A 46 10.15 2.04 -9.42
N TYR A 47 8.86 1.71 -9.46
CA TYR A 47 8.16 1.41 -10.71
C TYR A 47 7.82 2.67 -11.50
N PHE A 48 7.64 3.82 -10.84
CA PHE A 48 7.54 5.12 -11.52
C PHE A 48 8.83 5.46 -12.26
N GLU A 49 9.99 5.21 -11.64
CA GLU A 49 11.29 5.41 -12.28
C GLU A 49 11.47 4.49 -13.49
N GLN A 50 11.15 3.20 -13.33
CA GLN A 50 11.36 2.19 -14.36
C GLN A 50 10.42 2.33 -15.57
N ASN A 51 9.18 2.78 -15.37
CA ASN A 51 8.14 2.72 -16.40
C ASN A 51 7.59 4.11 -16.79
N GLY A 52 8.05 5.19 -16.16
CA GLY A 52 7.50 6.53 -16.36
C GLY A 52 6.19 6.76 -15.58
N ILE A 53 6.14 7.83 -14.79
CA ILE A 53 5.01 8.13 -13.89
C ILE A 53 3.70 8.45 -14.62
N GLU A 54 3.79 8.93 -15.85
CA GLU A 54 2.68 9.17 -16.77
C GLU A 54 1.96 7.90 -17.20
N ASN A 55 2.65 6.74 -17.13
CA ASN A 55 2.07 5.43 -17.43
C ASN A 55 1.30 4.83 -16.25
N PHE A 56 1.10 5.61 -15.18
CA PHE A 56 0.30 5.22 -14.03
C PHE A 56 -0.94 6.10 -13.87
N LYS A 57 -2.00 5.49 -13.37
CA LYS A 57 -3.23 6.19 -12.97
C LYS A 57 -3.72 5.73 -11.61
N ILE A 58 -4.36 6.64 -10.88
CA ILE A 58 -5.07 6.34 -9.63
C ILE A 58 -6.53 6.00 -9.95
N VAL A 59 -7.06 4.96 -9.32
CA VAL A 59 -8.44 4.48 -9.52
C VAL A 59 -9.08 4.23 -8.16
N LEU A 60 -10.29 4.75 -7.95
CA LEU A 60 -11.08 4.47 -6.77
C LEU A 60 -11.42 2.98 -6.74
N ILE A 61 -11.25 2.34 -5.60
CA ILE A 61 -11.74 0.99 -5.38
C ILE A 61 -13.12 1.07 -4.71
N LYS A 62 -13.18 1.69 -3.54
CA LYS A 62 -14.40 1.83 -2.74
C LYS A 62 -14.27 2.96 -1.72
N GLU A 63 -15.40 3.57 -1.40
CA GLU A 63 -15.54 4.49 -0.27
C GLU A 63 -16.16 3.78 0.94
N TYR A 64 -15.75 4.19 2.13
CA TYR A 64 -16.22 3.64 3.39
C TYR A 64 -16.49 4.76 4.38
N GLU A 65 -17.66 4.72 5.00
CA GLU A 65 -17.89 5.47 6.23
C GLU A 65 -17.15 4.79 7.38
N VAL A 66 -16.22 5.52 7.98
CA VAL A 66 -15.34 5.01 9.04
C VAL A 66 -15.31 5.97 10.22
N VAL A 67 -15.03 5.41 11.40
CA VAL A 67 -14.92 6.18 12.65
C VAL A 67 -13.57 6.90 12.69
N ASP A 68 -12.49 6.23 12.29
CA ASP A 68 -11.14 6.77 12.32
C ASP A 68 -10.26 6.25 11.15
N ARG A 69 -8.98 6.65 11.14
CA ARG A 69 -7.97 6.19 10.17
C ARG A 69 -7.74 4.67 10.27
N ARG A 70 -7.72 4.10 11.48
CA ARG A 70 -7.43 2.68 11.70
C ARG A 70 -8.50 1.78 11.06
N HIS A 71 -9.78 2.17 11.14
CA HIS A 71 -10.85 1.50 10.41
C HIS A 71 -10.63 1.52 8.90
N LEU A 72 -10.14 2.63 8.33
CA LEU A 72 -9.83 2.72 6.91
C LEU A 72 -8.65 1.82 6.51
N GLU A 73 -7.62 1.73 7.36
CA GLU A 73 -6.45 0.87 7.18
C GLU A 73 -6.83 -0.62 7.19
N VAL A 74 -7.84 -1.03 7.96
CA VAL A 74 -8.39 -2.39 7.90
C VAL A 74 -8.96 -2.71 6.51
N TYR A 75 -9.70 -1.78 5.91
CA TYR A 75 -10.16 -1.94 4.53
C TYR A 75 -9.01 -1.91 3.52
N GLU A 76 -7.97 -1.10 3.75
CA GLU A 76 -6.76 -1.12 2.93
C GLU A 76 -6.11 -2.51 2.93
N GLN A 77 -5.94 -3.09 4.12
CA GLN A 77 -5.40 -4.43 4.29
C GLN A 77 -6.25 -5.50 3.59
N LEU A 78 -7.59 -5.39 3.67
CA LEU A 78 -8.50 -6.28 2.93
C LEU A 78 -8.19 -6.27 1.43
N TRP A 79 -7.99 -5.08 0.84
CA TRP A 79 -7.67 -4.95 -0.58
C TRP A 79 -6.26 -5.43 -0.91
N ILE A 80 -5.27 -5.20 -0.03
CA ILE A 80 -3.92 -5.78 -0.17
C ILE A 80 -3.99 -7.30 -0.21
N ASN A 81 -4.73 -7.92 0.72
CA ASN A 81 -4.88 -9.38 0.78
C ASN A 81 -5.57 -9.93 -0.48
N LYS A 82 -6.58 -9.23 -0.99
CA LYS A 82 -7.37 -9.65 -2.15
C LYS A 82 -6.63 -9.50 -3.47
N LEU A 83 -5.90 -8.39 -3.65
CA LEU A 83 -5.31 -8.01 -4.93
C LEU A 83 -3.81 -8.31 -5.04
N LYS A 84 -3.14 -8.67 -3.94
CA LYS A 84 -1.72 -9.03 -3.89
C LYS A 84 -0.81 -7.98 -4.57
N PRO A 85 -0.88 -6.71 -4.16
CA PRO A 85 -0.14 -5.62 -4.78
C PRO A 85 1.36 -5.66 -4.43
N ILE A 86 2.12 -4.73 -5.00
CA ILE A 86 3.56 -4.57 -4.71
C ILE A 86 3.85 -4.11 -3.27
N ASN A 87 2.93 -3.38 -2.62
CA ASN A 87 3.08 -3.00 -1.22
C ASN A 87 2.65 -4.16 -0.31
N LYS A 88 3.62 -4.98 0.06
CA LYS A 88 3.43 -6.23 0.82
C LYS A 88 3.37 -6.05 2.34
N ALA A 89 3.87 -4.92 2.85
CA ALA A 89 3.91 -4.68 4.29
C ALA A 89 2.49 -4.56 4.84
N PRO A 90 2.16 -5.26 5.95
CA PRO A 90 0.88 -5.09 6.61
C PRO A 90 0.68 -3.64 7.06
N VAL A 91 -0.50 -3.09 6.80
CA VAL A 91 -0.86 -1.71 7.16
C VAL A 91 -1.37 -1.65 8.60
N VAL A 92 -2.10 -2.69 9.03
CA VAL A 92 -2.64 -2.78 10.38
C VAL A 92 -1.54 -3.16 11.37
N GLU A 93 -1.31 -2.33 12.39
CA GLU A 93 -0.24 -2.50 13.38
C GLU A 93 -0.27 -3.87 14.08
N LEU A 94 -1.46 -4.36 14.43
CA LEU A 94 -1.62 -5.68 15.05
C LEU A 94 -1.09 -6.80 14.15
N LEU A 95 -1.38 -6.74 12.84
CA LEU A 95 -0.86 -7.71 11.87
C LEU A 95 0.65 -7.56 11.70
N HIS A 96 1.16 -6.33 11.72
CA HIS A 96 2.59 -6.08 11.61
C HIS A 96 3.36 -6.70 12.79
N LYS A 97 2.86 -6.54 14.03
CA LYS A 97 3.42 -7.16 15.24
C LYS A 97 3.43 -8.69 15.13
N GLU A 98 2.33 -9.26 14.67
CA GLU A 98 2.19 -10.71 14.52
C GLU A 98 3.14 -11.27 13.44
N CYS A 99 3.22 -10.63 12.27
CA CYS A 99 4.17 -10.99 11.22
C CYS A 99 5.62 -10.94 11.70
N ARG A 100 5.98 -9.92 12.50
CA ARG A 100 7.33 -9.81 13.09
C ARG A 100 7.60 -10.94 14.08
N LYS A 101 6.65 -11.26 14.97
CA LYS A 101 6.76 -12.36 15.93
C LYS A 101 6.97 -13.70 15.24
N GLN A 102 6.21 -13.98 14.19
CA GLN A 102 6.33 -15.21 13.40
C GLN A 102 7.68 -15.29 12.66
N SER A 103 8.15 -14.18 12.11
CA SER A 103 9.45 -14.13 11.42
C SER A 103 10.61 -14.40 12.38
N LEU A 104 10.56 -13.82 13.58
CA LEU A 104 11.53 -14.11 14.65
C LEU A 104 11.50 -15.58 15.06
N LYS A 105 10.30 -16.14 15.25
CA LYS A 105 10.14 -17.56 15.60
C LYS A 105 10.81 -18.48 14.56
N LYS A 106 10.53 -18.26 13.27
CA LYS A 106 11.14 -19.00 12.15
C LYS A 106 12.67 -18.87 12.13
N TYR A 107 13.19 -17.67 12.39
CA TYR A 107 14.63 -17.46 12.49
C TYR A 107 15.26 -18.32 13.60
N TYR A 108 14.67 -18.33 14.80
CA TYR A 108 15.20 -19.16 15.89
C TYR A 108 15.08 -20.66 15.58
N GLU A 109 13.97 -21.11 14.98
CA GLU A 109 13.79 -22.51 14.56
C GLU A 109 14.88 -22.91 13.55
N ASN A 110 15.13 -22.11 12.52
CA ASN A 110 16.13 -22.39 11.48
C ASN A 110 17.59 -22.36 11.97
N ASN A 111 17.87 -21.73 13.12
CA ASN A 111 19.21 -21.65 13.71
C ASN A 111 19.39 -22.57 14.92
N LYS A 112 18.37 -23.35 15.33
CA LYS A 112 18.51 -24.35 16.38
C LYS A 112 19.25 -25.62 15.93
N GLU A 113 19.31 -25.86 14.61
CA GLU A 113 19.95 -27.02 13.99
C GLU A 113 21.31 -26.69 13.33
N LYS A 114 21.83 -25.47 13.57
CA LYS A 114 23.20 -25.05 13.21
C LYS A 114 24.06 -24.98 14.45
#